data_AF-A0A3B0XZP0-F1
#
_entry.id   AF-A0A3B0XZP0-F1
#
_cell.length_a   1.000
_cell.length_b   1.000
_cell.length_c   1.000
_cell.angle_alpha   90.00
_cell.angle_beta   90.00
_cell.angle_gamma   90.00
#
_symmetry.space_group_name_H-M   'P 1'
#
loop_
_entity.id
_entity.type
_entity.pdbx_description
1 polymer ?
#
loop_
_entity_poly.entity_id
_entity_poly.type
_entity_poly.pdbx_seq_one_letter_code
_entity_poly.pdbx_strand_id
1 'polypeptide(L)'
;MPTLGLQMMSSLVPTFLIVPMLLIIPGLLICLILYLLVRWQDSKNTSPDPQIGYKFGLNIFKFLAFYLMLISIITIFFIALNSSVGDGRFSEKSLHYFFAMMAPGYIIYYHAKYNLSKTNQESHPQVNRLFSSLNWFLTGLITIYILVSFSSLLFAPHFIAIKWAANLSQLFVILPAFIVFNKQTKEYNSLSSPKHSKEPANKLDQ
;
A
#
# COMPACT_ATOMS: atom_id res chain seq x y z
N MET A 1 -18.73 -8.93 36.59
CA MET A 1 -17.43 -8.27 36.41
C MET A 1 -16.87 -8.57 35.02
N PRO A 2 -17.27 -7.83 33.98
CA PRO A 2 -16.70 -7.92 32.64
C PRO A 2 -15.72 -6.76 32.42
N THR A 3 -14.59 -6.73 33.14
CA THR A 3 -13.73 -5.52 33.13
C THR A 3 -12.42 -5.74 32.38
N LEU A 4 -11.74 -6.88 32.57
CA LEU A 4 -10.41 -7.08 31.98
C LEU A 4 -10.46 -7.40 30.47
N GLY A 5 -11.35 -8.30 30.05
CA GLY A 5 -11.44 -8.72 28.65
C GLY A 5 -11.92 -7.61 27.71
N LEU A 6 -12.88 -6.79 28.16
CA LEU A 6 -13.40 -5.65 27.39
C LEU A 6 -12.35 -4.53 27.28
N GLN A 7 -11.57 -4.29 28.33
CA GLN A 7 -10.48 -3.32 28.29
C GLN A 7 -9.37 -3.74 27.32
N MET A 8 -8.96 -5.02 27.31
CA MET A 8 -7.95 -5.51 26.36
C MET A 8 -8.43 -5.48 24.90
N MET A 9 -9.73 -5.66 24.64
CA MET A 9 -10.28 -5.52 23.29
C MET A 9 -10.34 -4.06 22.83
N SER A 10 -10.68 -3.15 23.74
CA SER A 10 -10.73 -1.71 23.43
C SER A 10 -9.37 -1.11 23.08
N SER A 11 -8.26 -1.70 23.54
CA SER A 11 -6.89 -1.25 23.22
C SER A 11 -6.34 -1.82 21.91
N LEU A 12 -6.92 -2.91 21.38
CA LEU A 12 -6.50 -3.47 20.10
C LEU A 12 -6.97 -2.62 18.91
N VAL A 13 -8.18 -2.05 18.96
CA VAL A 13 -8.75 -1.25 17.85
C VAL A 13 -7.89 -0.03 17.51
N PRO A 14 -7.47 0.80 18.48
CA PRO A 14 -6.56 1.91 18.22
C PRO A 14 -5.23 1.43 17.64
N THR A 15 -4.70 0.30 18.13
CA THR A 15 -3.40 -0.22 17.71
C THR A 15 -3.39 -0.57 16.22
N PHE A 16 -4.44 -1.22 15.71
CA PHE A 16 -4.56 -1.54 14.28
C PHE A 16 -4.70 -0.32 13.36
N LEU A 17 -5.19 0.82 13.86
CA LEU A 17 -5.27 2.09 13.12
C LEU A 17 -3.98 2.90 13.23
N ILE A 18 -3.36 2.89 14.41
CA ILE A 18 -2.15 3.66 14.71
C ILE A 18 -0.95 3.12 13.95
N VAL A 19 -0.79 1.80 13.80
CA VAL A 19 0.40 1.23 13.14
C VAL A 19 0.51 1.63 11.67
N PRO A 20 -0.52 1.52 10.81
CA PRO A 20 -0.46 2.02 9.45
C PRO A 20 -0.18 3.53 9.39
N MET A 21 -0.79 4.32 10.30
CA MET A 21 -0.52 5.76 10.38
C MET A 21 0.93 6.07 10.78
N LEU A 22 1.49 5.33 11.73
CA LEU A 22 2.88 5.46 12.17
C LEU A 22 3.88 5.08 11.09
N LEU A 23 3.49 4.29 10.08
CA LEU A 23 4.34 3.99 8.92
C LEU A 23 4.28 5.10 7.86
N ILE A 24 3.20 5.89 7.80
CA ILE A 24 3.06 6.97 6.81
C ILE A 24 4.07 8.09 7.06
N ILE A 25 4.23 8.53 8.31
CA ILE A 25 5.15 9.64 8.67
C ILE A 25 6.61 9.33 8.27
N PRO A 26 7.24 8.23 8.71
CA PRO A 26 8.58 7.86 8.28
C PRO A 26 8.61 7.52 6.79
N GLY A 27 7.52 6.99 6.22
CA GLY A 27 7.37 6.78 4.79
C GLY A 27 7.52 8.08 3.97
N LEU A 28 6.97 9.20 4.46
CA LEU A 28 7.14 10.51 3.84
C LEU A 28 8.59 11.01 3.91
N LEU A 29 9.29 10.78 5.02
CA LEU A 29 10.71 11.12 5.14
C LEU A 29 11.55 10.29 4.16
N ILE A 30 11.27 8.99 4.04
CA ILE A 30 11.90 8.12 3.05
C ILE A 30 11.62 8.64 1.63
N CYS A 31 10.39 9.07 1.34
CA CYS A 31 10.07 9.69 0.05
C CYS A 31 10.92 10.94 -0.21
N LEU A 32 11.14 11.79 0.78
CA LEU A 32 12.00 12.98 0.62
C LEU A 32 13.44 12.58 0.27
N ILE A 33 14.01 11.60 0.98
CA ILE A 33 15.37 11.10 0.71
C ILE A 33 15.43 10.50 -0.71
N LEU A 34 14.44 9.69 -1.08
CA LEU A 34 14.33 9.08 -2.40
C LEU A 34 14.22 10.13 -3.52
N TYR A 35 13.49 11.23 -3.28
CA TYR A 35 13.41 12.35 -4.22
C TYR A 35 14.78 12.97 -4.46
N LEU A 36 15.53 13.26 -3.39
CA LEU A 36 16.87 13.83 -3.49
C LEU A 36 17.83 12.89 -4.24
N LEU A 37 17.78 11.59 -3.95
CA LEU A 37 18.59 10.58 -4.65
C LEU A 37 18.27 10.52 -6.14
N VAL A 38 16.98 10.47 -6.50
CA VAL A 38 16.55 10.42 -7.90
C VAL A 38 16.92 11.71 -8.63
N ARG A 39 16.75 12.88 -8.00
CA ARG A 39 17.14 14.17 -8.60
C ARG A 39 18.65 14.27 -8.82
N TRP A 40 19.44 13.76 -7.89
CA TRP A 40 20.89 13.72 -8.01
C TRP A 40 21.39 12.73 -9.07
N GLN A 41 20.71 11.60 -9.25
CA GLN A 41 21.00 10.69 -10.35
C GLN A 41 20.63 11.30 -11.70
N ASP A 42 19.47 11.95 -11.80
CA ASP A 42 18.99 12.58 -13.02
C ASP A 42 19.90 13.73 -13.50
N SER A 43 20.51 14.49 -12.58
CA SER A 43 21.46 15.55 -12.93
C SER A 43 22.74 15.05 -13.61
N LYS A 44 23.02 13.73 -13.56
CA LYS A 44 24.18 13.13 -14.22
C LYS A 44 23.87 12.62 -15.63
N ASN A 45 22.59 12.57 -16.02
CA ASN A 45 22.17 12.12 -17.35
C ASN A 45 22.37 13.22 -18.39
N THR A 46 22.70 12.84 -19.63
CA THR A 46 22.85 13.79 -20.75
C THR A 46 21.54 14.51 -21.10
N SER A 47 20.39 13.91 -20.79
CA SER A 47 19.07 14.49 -20.96
C SER A 47 18.27 14.33 -19.65
N PRO A 48 18.39 15.31 -18.71
CA PRO A 48 17.64 15.30 -17.46
C PRO A 48 16.13 15.43 -17.69
N ASP A 49 15.31 14.76 -16.89
CA ASP A 49 13.85 14.83 -16.99
C ASP A 49 13.33 16.15 -16.37
N PRO A 50 12.76 17.08 -17.16
CA PRO A 50 12.24 18.34 -16.63
C PRO A 50 11.01 18.15 -15.73
N GLN A 51 10.31 17.02 -15.85
CA GLN A 51 9.06 16.74 -15.13
C GLN A 51 9.25 15.85 -13.90
N ILE A 52 10.50 15.60 -13.47
CA ILE A 52 10.79 14.62 -12.41
C ILE A 52 10.08 14.93 -11.09
N GLY A 53 10.05 16.21 -10.68
CA GLY A 53 9.37 16.64 -9.45
C GLY A 53 7.86 16.47 -9.52
N TYR A 54 7.26 16.78 -10.66
CA TYR A 54 5.82 16.59 -10.88
C TYR A 54 5.43 15.10 -10.83
N LYS A 55 6.17 14.24 -11.54
CA LYS A 55 5.98 12.77 -11.48
C LYS A 55 6.15 12.22 -10.07
N PHE A 56 7.15 12.73 -9.35
CA PHE A 56 7.42 12.31 -7.98
C PHE A 56 6.24 12.66 -7.07
N GLY A 57 5.78 13.92 -7.10
CA GLY A 57 4.63 14.38 -6.33
C GLY A 57 3.36 13.59 -6.63
N LEU A 58 3.05 13.34 -7.91
CA LEU A 58 1.90 12.52 -8.29
C LEU A 58 2.01 11.07 -7.76
N ASN A 59 3.20 10.48 -7.77
CA ASN A 59 3.39 9.16 -7.19
C ASN A 59 3.24 9.15 -5.66
N ILE A 60 3.67 10.21 -4.95
CA ILE A 60 3.39 10.35 -3.51
C ILE A 60 1.88 10.40 -3.26
N PHE A 61 1.13 11.23 -3.99
CA PHE A 61 -0.33 11.31 -3.82
C PHE A 61 -1.01 9.99 -4.11
N LYS A 62 -0.66 9.34 -5.23
CA LYS A 62 -1.15 8.00 -5.58
C LYS A 62 -0.84 6.98 -4.47
N PHE A 63 0.38 7.04 -3.94
CA PHE A 63 0.84 6.17 -2.86
C PHE A 63 0.02 6.41 -1.58
N LEU A 64 -0.05 7.63 -1.06
CA LEU A 64 -0.82 7.96 0.15
C LEU A 64 -2.30 7.60 0.02
N ALA A 65 -2.89 7.90 -1.14
CA ALA A 65 -4.28 7.59 -1.44
C ALA A 65 -4.56 6.07 -1.41
N PHE A 66 -3.62 5.25 -1.91
CA PHE A 66 -3.70 3.80 -1.82
C PHE A 66 -3.73 3.32 -0.36
N TYR A 67 -2.85 3.83 0.51
CA TYR A 67 -2.85 3.46 1.93
C TYR A 67 -4.09 3.96 2.66
N LEU A 68 -4.63 5.13 2.32
CA LEU A 68 -5.87 5.65 2.89
C LEU A 68 -7.06 4.72 2.56
N MET A 69 -7.17 4.27 1.31
CA MET A 69 -8.18 3.28 0.92
C MET A 69 -7.97 1.94 1.64
N LEU A 70 -6.71 1.48 1.75
CA LEU A 70 -6.39 0.22 2.43
C LEU A 70 -6.79 0.26 3.91
N ILE A 71 -6.48 1.35 4.62
CA ILE A 71 -6.88 1.56 6.02
C ILE A 71 -8.40 1.53 6.14
N SER A 72 -9.12 2.16 5.20
CA SER A 72 -10.58 2.16 5.20
C SER A 72 -11.16 0.74 5.07
N ILE A 73 -10.65 -0.05 4.12
CA ILE A 73 -11.05 -1.44 3.90
C ILE A 73 -10.76 -2.31 5.14
N ILE A 74 -9.57 -2.17 5.74
CA ILE A 74 -9.20 -2.89 6.96
C ILE A 74 -10.15 -2.53 8.11
N THR A 75 -10.47 -1.25 8.24
CA THR A 75 -11.35 -0.73 9.29
C THR A 75 -12.74 -1.32 9.18
N ILE A 76 -13.37 -1.27 7.99
CA ILE A 76 -14.73 -1.80 7.83
C ILE A 76 -14.77 -3.31 8.02
N PHE A 77 -13.74 -4.03 7.55
CA PHE A 77 -13.66 -5.46 7.71
C PHE A 77 -13.47 -5.86 9.18
N PHE A 78 -12.60 -5.16 9.91
CA PHE A 78 -12.42 -5.35 11.34
C PHE A 78 -13.74 -5.12 12.10
N ILE A 79 -14.51 -4.10 11.74
CA ILE A 79 -15.80 -3.80 12.35
C ILE A 79 -16.82 -4.91 12.02
N ALA A 80 -16.90 -5.33 10.76
CA ALA A 80 -17.78 -6.41 10.32
C ALA A 80 -17.57 -7.71 11.12
N LEU A 81 -16.32 -8.04 11.39
CA LEU A 81 -15.97 -9.22 12.16
C LEU A 81 -16.34 -9.09 13.64
N ASN A 82 -16.06 -7.95 14.27
CA ASN A 82 -16.45 -7.75 15.66
C ASN A 82 -17.98 -7.74 15.82
N SER A 83 -18.69 -7.18 14.83
CA SER A 83 -20.14 -7.24 14.72
C SER A 83 -20.69 -8.67 14.59
N SER A 84 -19.93 -9.61 14.02
CA SER A 84 -20.37 -11.01 13.91
C SER A 84 -20.27 -11.80 15.22
N VAL A 85 -19.49 -11.33 16.20
CA VAL A 85 -19.23 -12.05 17.46
C VAL A 85 -20.05 -11.50 18.64
N GLY A 86 -20.80 -10.41 18.46
CA GLY A 86 -21.75 -9.90 19.47
C GLY A 86 -22.97 -9.23 18.83
N ASP A 87 -23.86 -8.63 19.64
CA ASP A 87 -25.04 -7.86 19.15
C ASP A 87 -24.67 -6.53 18.47
N GLY A 88 -23.39 -6.35 18.13
CA GLY A 88 -22.83 -5.11 17.62
C GLY A 88 -23.33 -4.83 16.21
N ARG A 89 -24.43 -4.09 16.08
CA ARG A 89 -24.85 -3.52 14.79
C ARG A 89 -23.72 -2.69 14.20
N PHE A 90 -23.59 -2.70 12.88
CA PHE A 90 -22.74 -1.72 12.17
C PHE A 90 -23.17 -0.32 12.63
N SER A 91 -22.29 0.34 13.38
CA SER A 91 -22.56 1.71 13.82
C SER A 91 -22.54 2.62 12.59
N GLU A 92 -23.52 3.51 12.49
CA GLU A 92 -23.55 4.56 11.46
C GLU A 92 -22.23 5.34 11.42
N LYS A 93 -21.60 5.56 12.60
CA LYS A 93 -20.29 6.20 12.73
C LYS A 93 -19.18 5.44 12.00
N SER A 94 -19.21 4.11 12.05
CA SER A 94 -18.22 3.25 11.40
C SER A 94 -18.28 3.35 9.88
N LEU A 95 -19.49 3.34 9.31
CA LEU A 95 -19.70 3.55 7.88
C LEU A 95 -19.27 4.96 7.46
N HIS A 96 -19.55 5.97 8.28
CA HIS A 96 -19.10 7.33 8.04
C HIS A 96 -17.57 7.40 7.92
N TYR A 97 -16.82 6.78 8.83
CA TYR A 97 -15.36 6.75 8.75
C TYR A 97 -14.84 6.01 7.51
N PHE A 98 -15.48 4.88 7.17
CA PHE A 98 -15.15 4.15 5.94
C PHE A 98 -15.28 5.05 4.71
N PHE A 99 -16.43 5.70 4.51
CA PHE A 99 -16.64 6.57 3.35
C PHE A 99 -15.78 7.83 3.41
N ALA A 100 -15.59 8.43 4.58
CA ALA A 100 -14.75 9.60 4.78
C ALA A 100 -13.28 9.35 4.41
N MET A 101 -12.78 8.11 4.52
CA MET A 101 -11.42 7.75 4.08
C MET A 101 -11.39 7.19 2.66
N MET A 102 -12.35 6.33 2.30
CA MET A 102 -12.38 5.62 1.02
C MET A 102 -12.64 6.58 -0.15
N ALA A 103 -13.60 7.50 -0.02
CA ALA A 103 -13.98 8.40 -1.11
C ALA A 103 -12.84 9.35 -1.52
N PRO A 104 -12.21 10.13 -0.62
CA PRO A 104 -11.08 10.98 -1.02
C PRO A 104 -9.88 10.16 -1.47
N GLY A 105 -9.59 9.01 -0.85
CA GLY A 105 -8.54 8.11 -1.29
C GLY A 105 -8.75 7.64 -2.74
N TYR A 106 -9.96 7.23 -3.08
CA TYR A 106 -10.29 6.82 -4.44
C TYR A 106 -10.12 7.97 -5.45
N ILE A 107 -10.67 9.14 -5.14
CA ILE A 107 -10.60 10.32 -6.03
C ILE A 107 -9.14 10.72 -6.27
N ILE A 108 -8.34 10.86 -5.21
CA ILE A 108 -6.93 11.26 -5.30
C ILE A 108 -6.12 10.21 -6.08
N TYR A 109 -6.35 8.92 -5.83
CA TYR A 109 -5.63 7.84 -6.51
C TYR A 109 -5.82 7.89 -8.03
N TYR A 110 -7.08 7.94 -8.48
CA TYR A 110 -7.38 7.96 -9.90
C TYR A 110 -7.00 9.27 -10.57
N HIS A 111 -7.17 10.41 -9.88
CA HIS A 111 -6.70 11.69 -10.37
C HIS A 111 -5.18 11.70 -10.57
N ALA A 112 -4.42 11.22 -9.58
CA ALA A 112 -2.96 11.13 -9.70
C ALA A 112 -2.52 10.17 -10.81
N LYS A 113 -3.19 9.02 -10.94
CA LYS A 113 -2.93 8.04 -12.00
C LYS A 113 -3.19 8.61 -13.40
N TYR A 114 -4.31 9.32 -13.57
CA TYR A 114 -4.67 9.96 -14.83
C TYR A 114 -3.66 11.05 -15.22
N ASN A 115 -3.20 11.87 -14.27
CA ASN A 115 -2.18 12.87 -14.54
C ASN A 115 -0.82 12.23 -14.85
N LEU A 116 -0.45 11.11 -14.20
CA LEU A 116 0.78 10.37 -14.51
C LEU A 116 0.78 9.85 -15.96
N SER A 117 -0.36 9.37 -16.47
CA SER A 117 -0.45 8.93 -17.86
C SER A 117 -0.28 10.05 -18.90
N LYS A 118 -0.35 11.32 -18.49
CA LYS A 118 -0.08 12.49 -19.35
C LYS A 118 1.38 12.94 -19.32
N THR A 119 2.23 12.31 -18.51
CA THR A 119 3.66 12.65 -18.40
C THR A 119 4.50 11.78 -19.33
N ASN A 120 5.77 12.15 -19.53
CA ASN A 120 6.80 11.35 -20.23
C ASN A 120 7.26 10.11 -19.41
N GLN A 121 6.35 9.40 -18.74
CA GLN A 121 6.70 8.24 -17.89
C GLN A 121 7.25 7.05 -18.68
N GLU A 122 6.91 6.94 -19.97
CA GLU A 122 7.38 5.86 -20.85
C GLU A 122 8.88 6.03 -21.15
N SER A 123 9.32 7.25 -21.41
CA SER A 123 10.73 7.58 -21.65
C SER A 123 11.56 7.56 -20.36
N HIS A 124 10.98 7.95 -19.22
CA HIS A 124 11.68 7.99 -17.92
C HIS A 124 10.88 7.23 -16.84
N PRO A 125 10.99 5.88 -16.80
CA PRO A 125 10.20 5.04 -15.88
C PRO A 125 10.79 4.97 -14.46
N GLN A 126 11.93 5.61 -14.20
CA GLN A 126 12.69 5.47 -12.95
C GLN A 126 11.85 5.78 -11.70
N VAL A 127 11.11 6.89 -11.72
CA VAL A 127 10.26 7.30 -10.60
C VAL A 127 9.17 6.27 -10.31
N ASN A 128 8.50 5.76 -11.35
CA ASN A 128 7.43 4.77 -11.17
C ASN A 128 8.00 3.43 -10.63
N ARG A 129 9.17 3.00 -11.11
CA ARG A 129 9.86 1.81 -10.59
C ARG A 129 10.21 1.97 -9.11
N LEU A 130 10.73 3.14 -8.71
CA LEU A 130 11.07 3.42 -7.33
C LEU A 130 9.86 3.31 -6.39
N PHE A 131 8.74 3.95 -6.75
CA PHE A 131 7.51 3.87 -5.96
C PHE A 131 6.90 2.47 -5.96
N SER A 132 7.06 1.71 -7.04
CA SER A 132 6.65 0.30 -7.07
C SER A 132 7.46 -0.52 -6.05
N SER A 133 8.78 -0.34 -5.99
CA SER A 133 9.65 -1.00 -5.02
C SER A 133 9.36 -0.57 -3.58
N LEU A 134 9.10 0.72 -3.35
CA LEU A 134 8.73 1.24 -2.03
C LEU A 134 7.38 0.67 -1.58
N ASN A 135 6.39 0.65 -2.48
CA ASN A 135 5.09 0.07 -2.17
C ASN A 135 5.20 -1.43 -1.85
N TRP A 136 6.06 -2.15 -2.59
CA TRP A 136 6.37 -3.54 -2.31
C TRP A 136 6.96 -3.74 -0.91
N PHE A 137 8.01 -2.98 -0.58
CA PHE A 137 8.68 -3.04 0.72
C PHE A 137 7.71 -2.77 1.87
N LEU A 138 6.91 -1.71 1.78
CA LEU A 138 5.95 -1.33 2.83
C LEU A 138 4.80 -2.33 2.96
N THR A 139 4.28 -2.86 1.86
CA THR A 139 3.28 -3.93 1.90
C THR A 139 3.84 -5.20 2.55
N GLY A 140 5.12 -5.51 2.30
CA GLY A 140 5.84 -6.59 2.97
C GLY A 140 5.95 -6.37 4.49
N LEU A 141 6.34 -5.17 4.93
CA LEU A 141 6.41 -4.83 6.35
C LEU A 141 5.04 -4.93 7.04
N ILE A 142 3.98 -4.43 6.39
CA ILE A 142 2.61 -4.55 6.91
C ILE A 142 2.20 -6.03 7.02
N THR A 143 2.57 -6.86 6.04
CA THR A 143 2.30 -8.30 6.07
C THR A 143 3.00 -8.99 7.23
N ILE A 144 4.29 -8.68 7.46
CA ILE A 144 5.06 -9.21 8.60
C ILE A 144 4.41 -8.77 9.92
N TYR A 145 4.06 -7.49 10.05
CA TYR A 145 3.39 -6.97 11.24
C TYR A 145 2.08 -7.72 11.51
N ILE A 146 1.24 -7.86 10.48
CA ILE A 146 -0.02 -8.61 10.55
C ILE A 146 0.23 -10.04 11.00
N LEU A 147 1.24 -10.73 10.46
CA LEU A 147 1.57 -12.11 10.82
C LEU A 147 2.05 -12.24 12.29
N VAL A 148 2.83 -11.27 12.78
CA VAL A 148 3.27 -11.23 14.19
C VAL A 148 2.08 -10.97 15.12
N SER A 149 1.20 -10.03 14.75
CA SER A 149 -0.04 -9.75 15.49
C SER A 149 -0.98 -10.95 15.50
N PHE A 150 -1.15 -11.64 14.35
CA PHE A 150 -1.91 -12.88 14.20
C PHE A 150 -1.40 -13.95 15.17
N SER A 151 -0.09 -14.19 15.15
CA SER A 151 0.55 -15.23 15.97
C SER A 151 0.36 -14.92 17.45
N SER A 152 0.60 -13.67 17.87
CA SER A 152 0.36 -13.22 19.24
C SER A 152 -1.10 -13.43 19.68
N LEU A 153 -2.06 -13.19 18.79
CA LEU A 153 -3.48 -13.36 19.07
C LEU A 153 -3.88 -14.84 19.21
N LEU A 154 -3.33 -15.72 18.37
CA LEU A 154 -3.59 -17.16 18.44
C LEU A 154 -3.22 -17.74 19.82
N PHE A 155 -2.05 -17.37 20.35
CA PHE A 155 -1.52 -17.90 21.60
C PHE A 155 -2.05 -17.20 22.87
N ALA A 156 -2.85 -16.13 22.75
CA ALA A 156 -3.45 -15.48 23.91
C ALA A 156 -4.41 -16.43 24.65
N PRO A 157 -4.42 -16.54 25.99
CA PRO A 157 -5.20 -17.57 26.70
C PRO A 157 -6.73 -17.39 26.69
N HIS A 158 -7.25 -16.26 26.19
CA HIS A 158 -8.67 -15.91 26.26
C HIS A 158 -9.29 -15.68 24.86
N PHE A 159 -10.53 -16.17 24.66
CA PHE A 159 -11.43 -16.02 23.51
C PHE A 159 -11.10 -16.77 22.20
N ILE A 160 -11.81 -17.88 21.91
CA ILE A 160 -11.65 -18.65 20.66
C ILE A 160 -12.36 -17.99 19.47
N ALA A 161 -13.60 -17.50 19.62
CA ALA A 161 -14.40 -17.00 18.49
C ALA A 161 -13.89 -15.66 17.92
N ILE A 162 -13.54 -14.71 18.78
CA ILE A 162 -13.02 -13.38 18.38
C ILE A 162 -11.65 -13.51 17.69
N LYS A 163 -10.84 -14.48 18.10
CA LYS A 163 -9.57 -14.80 17.44
C LYS A 163 -9.77 -15.20 15.99
N TRP A 164 -10.71 -16.11 15.71
CA TRP A 164 -10.95 -16.55 14.33
C TRP A 164 -11.36 -15.41 13.42
N ALA A 165 -12.19 -14.49 13.92
CA ALA A 165 -12.63 -13.34 13.17
C ALA A 165 -11.43 -12.43 12.82
N ALA A 166 -10.66 -11.98 13.83
CA ALA A 166 -9.47 -11.16 13.62
C ALA A 166 -8.37 -11.86 12.79
N ASN A 167 -8.31 -13.19 12.84
CA ASN A 167 -7.40 -13.99 12.04
C ASN A 167 -7.83 -14.05 10.56
N LEU A 168 -9.13 -14.13 10.30
CA LEU A 168 -9.70 -14.10 8.94
C LEU A 168 -9.52 -12.73 8.27
N SER A 169 -9.69 -11.60 9.00
CA SER A 169 -9.41 -10.28 8.41
C SER A 169 -8.01 -10.14 7.90
N GLN A 170 -7.06 -10.68 8.64
CA GLN A 170 -5.65 -10.58 8.31
C GLN A 170 -5.35 -11.35 7.02
N LEU A 171 -5.97 -12.51 6.80
CA LEU A 171 -5.90 -13.22 5.51
C LEU A 171 -6.49 -12.40 4.35
N PHE A 172 -7.59 -11.69 4.58
CA PHE A 172 -8.19 -10.80 3.58
C PHE A 172 -7.33 -9.59 3.22
N VAL A 173 -6.35 -9.21 4.05
CA VAL A 173 -5.35 -8.18 3.71
C VAL A 173 -4.18 -8.81 2.96
N ILE A 174 -3.74 -10.00 3.36
CA ILE A 174 -2.61 -10.72 2.77
C ILE A 174 -2.92 -11.15 1.32
N LEU A 175 -4.14 -11.64 1.04
CA LEU A 175 -4.49 -12.14 -0.29
C LEU A 175 -4.40 -11.07 -1.39
N PRO A 176 -5.03 -9.89 -1.25
CA PRO A 176 -4.92 -8.80 -2.22
C PRO A 176 -3.49 -8.30 -2.35
N ALA A 177 -2.76 -8.18 -1.23
CA ALA A 177 -1.35 -7.82 -1.25
C ALA A 177 -0.51 -8.80 -2.07
N PHE A 178 -0.76 -10.11 -1.92
CA PHE A 178 -0.09 -11.17 -2.69
C PHE A 178 -0.46 -11.16 -4.18
N ILE A 179 -1.73 -10.89 -4.52
CA ILE A 179 -2.17 -10.76 -5.92
C ILE A 179 -1.50 -9.56 -6.59
N VAL A 180 -1.48 -8.41 -5.91
CA VAL A 180 -0.78 -7.20 -6.39
C VAL A 180 0.71 -7.48 -6.55
N PHE A 181 1.33 -8.19 -5.60
CA PHE A 181 2.73 -8.61 -5.67
C PHE A 181 3.02 -9.44 -6.92
N ASN A 182 2.25 -10.49 -7.17
CA ASN A 182 2.43 -11.36 -8.34
C ASN A 182 2.25 -10.61 -9.68
N LYS A 183 1.41 -9.58 -9.71
CA LYS A 183 1.23 -8.77 -10.91
C LYS A 183 2.45 -7.86 -11.15
N GLN A 184 2.94 -7.19 -10.11
CA GLN A 184 4.07 -6.27 -10.22
C GLN A 184 5.37 -6.99 -10.58
N THR A 185 5.62 -8.18 -10.04
CA THR A 185 6.82 -8.98 -10.38
C THR A 185 6.82 -9.42 -11.84
N LYS A 186 5.66 -9.79 -12.39
CA LYS A 186 5.51 -10.11 -13.82
C LYS A 186 5.80 -8.92 -14.72
N GLU A 187 5.27 -7.74 -14.37
CA GLU A 187 5.54 -6.50 -15.12
C GLU A 187 7.04 -6.13 -15.07
N TYR A 188 7.67 -6.24 -13.91
CA TYR A 188 9.11 -5.98 -13.76
C TYR A 188 9.97 -6.92 -14.62
N ASN A 189 9.68 -8.23 -14.58
CA ASN A 189 10.42 -9.24 -15.35
C ASN A 189 10.23 -9.09 -16.87
N SER A 190 9.08 -8.53 -17.29
CA SER A 190 8.84 -8.25 -18.71
C SER A 190 9.71 -7.10 -19.24
N LEU A 191 9.98 -6.10 -18.40
CA LEU A 191 10.77 -4.92 -18.75
C LEU A 191 12.28 -5.17 -18.74
N SER A 192 12.75 -6.17 -17.99
CA SER A 192 14.17 -6.55 -17.93
C SER A 192 14.56 -7.58 -18.98
N SER A 193 13.60 -8.18 -19.70
CA SER A 193 13.91 -9.14 -20.76
C SER A 193 14.54 -8.41 -21.96
N PRO A 194 15.78 -8.76 -22.37
CA PRO A 194 16.55 -8.06 -23.41
C PRO A 194 16.03 -8.33 -24.85
N LYS A 195 14.71 -8.50 -25.02
CA LYS A 195 14.10 -8.81 -26.32
C LYS A 195 14.15 -7.65 -27.33
N HIS A 196 14.51 -6.44 -26.91
CA HIS A 196 14.66 -5.29 -27.81
C HIS A 196 16.09 -5.03 -28.31
N SER A 197 17.08 -5.85 -27.94
CA SER A 197 18.37 -5.89 -28.67
C SER A 197 18.32 -6.85 -29.86
N LYS A 198 17.19 -6.86 -30.58
CA LYS A 198 17.18 -7.22 -31.99
C LYS A 198 17.17 -5.90 -32.76
N GLU A 199 18.24 -5.15 -32.60
CA GLU A 199 18.64 -4.24 -33.67
C GLU A 199 18.73 -5.14 -34.92
N PRO A 200 17.91 -4.92 -35.96
CA PRO A 200 18.08 -5.65 -37.20
C PRO A 200 19.48 -5.28 -37.66
N ALA A 201 20.44 -6.19 -37.41
CA ALA A 201 21.79 -6.09 -37.90
C ALA A 201 21.66 -5.70 -39.37
N ASN A 202 22.08 -4.47 -39.61
CA ASN A 202 21.97 -3.79 -40.88
C ASN A 202 22.33 -4.82 -41.96
N LYS A 203 21.35 -5.18 -42.79
CA LYS A 203 21.64 -5.81 -44.08
C LYS A 203 22.31 -4.72 -44.92
N LEU A 204 23.57 -4.47 -44.59
CA LEU A 204 24.58 -3.90 -45.47
C LEU A 204 24.92 -5.00 -46.46
N ASP A 205 24.00 -5.26 -47.37
CA ASP A 205 24.29 -5.99 -48.60
C ASP A 205 23.44 -5.34 -49.71
N GLN A 206 24.18 -4.66 -50.59
CA GLN A 206 23.87 -4.22 -51.96
C GLN A 206 23.29 -2.81 -52.15
#